data_AF-A0A091DI60-F1
#
_entry.id   AF-A0A091DI60-F1
#
_cell.length_a   1.000
_cell.length_b   1.000
_cell.length_c   1.000
_cell.angle_alpha   90.00
_cell.angle_beta   90.00
_cell.angle_gamma   90.00
#
_symmetry.space_group_name_H-M   'P 1'
#
loop_
_entity.id
_entity.type
_entity.pdbx_description
1 polymer ?
#
loop_
_entity_poly.entity_id
_entity_poly.type
_entity_poly.pdbx_seq_one_letter_code
_entity_poly.pdbx_strand_id
1 'polypeptide(L)'
;MLMISRMSQNVDMPKLHDAMGTRALMTHTFSRCVLCCAEEVDLDELLAVRLVSFLMDHHQEILQVPSYSQTAVEKQLDCLKKGRITSPGDGLTVPLLTYSYCKQISAQECDEQNVFTSQAAIAELLENIIKNKSLPLKEKRRKLKQFQKEQPLIYKKRFPTTESEAALFSDKLPQTASADFKKTKAL
;
A
#
# COMPACT_ATOMS: atom_id res chain seq x y z
N MET A 1 -23.92 -5.51 20.22
CA MET A 1 -24.45 -5.76 21.58
C MET A 1 -23.55 -5.26 22.69
N LEU A 2 -22.27 -5.67 22.75
CA LEU A 2 -21.35 -5.29 23.83
C LEU A 2 -21.27 -3.77 24.08
N MET A 3 -21.12 -2.95 23.04
CA MET A 3 -21.07 -1.49 23.20
C MET A 3 -22.37 -0.90 23.76
N ILE A 4 -23.52 -1.37 23.25
CA ILE A 4 -24.85 -0.91 23.67
C ILE A 4 -25.07 -1.26 25.16
N SER A 5 -24.70 -2.48 25.57
CA SER A 5 -24.73 -2.91 26.97
C SER A 5 -23.83 -2.04 27.85
N ARG A 6 -22.57 -1.82 27.44
CA ARG A 6 -21.60 -1.02 28.20
C ARG A 6 -22.04 0.43 28.38
N MET A 7 -22.55 1.06 27.33
CA MET A 7 -23.07 2.43 27.42
C MET A 7 -24.29 2.51 28.34
N SER A 8 -25.17 1.51 28.31
CA SER A 8 -26.35 1.48 29.19
C SER A 8 -26.02 1.29 30.68
N GLN A 9 -24.87 0.69 30.98
CA GLN A 9 -24.39 0.41 32.35
C GLN A 9 -23.37 1.45 32.84
N ASN A 10 -23.00 2.42 32.00
CA ASN A 10 -22.00 3.42 32.35
C ASN A 10 -22.59 4.49 33.27
N VAL A 11 -22.18 4.49 34.53
CA VAL A 11 -22.64 5.43 35.56
C VAL A 11 -22.07 6.84 35.39
N ASP A 12 -20.93 6.98 34.72
CA ASP A 12 -20.24 8.25 34.51
C ASP A 12 -20.72 8.96 33.23
N MET A 13 -21.55 8.29 32.42
CA MET A 13 -22.02 8.83 31.14
C MET A 13 -23.12 9.88 31.39
N PRO A 14 -23.00 11.09 30.82
CA PRO A 14 -24.06 12.09 30.93
C PRO A 14 -25.36 11.60 30.29
N LYS A 15 -26.49 12.13 30.76
CA LYS A 15 -27.80 11.80 30.19
C LYS A 15 -27.82 12.17 28.72
N LEU A 16 -28.12 11.18 27.88
CA LEU A 16 -28.23 11.36 26.42
C LEU A 16 -29.59 11.92 26.00
N HIS A 17 -30.60 11.81 26.87
CA HIS A 17 -31.95 12.30 26.62
C HIS A 17 -32.63 12.72 27.93
N ASP A 18 -33.46 13.75 27.87
CA ASP A 18 -34.06 14.36 29.07
C ASP A 18 -35.18 13.51 29.67
N ALA A 19 -35.98 12.85 28.81
CA ALA A 19 -37.15 12.06 29.22
C ALA A 19 -36.94 10.53 29.19
N MET A 20 -35.88 10.04 28.53
CA MET A 20 -35.66 8.61 28.31
C MET A 20 -34.34 8.18 28.96
N GLY A 21 -34.36 7.07 29.68
CA GLY A 21 -33.13 6.48 30.22
C GLY A 21 -32.21 6.01 29.09
N THR A 22 -30.89 6.09 29.31
CA THR A 22 -29.86 5.70 28.34
C THR A 22 -30.10 4.30 27.78
N ARG A 23 -30.47 3.33 28.61
CA ARG A 23 -30.79 1.98 28.14
C ARG A 23 -31.95 1.96 27.14
N ALA A 24 -33.08 2.56 27.49
CA ALA A 24 -34.26 2.60 26.62
C ALA A 24 -33.94 3.31 25.30
N LEU A 25 -33.25 4.46 25.36
CA LEU A 25 -32.80 5.19 24.19
C LEU A 25 -31.94 4.30 23.27
N MET A 26 -30.95 3.62 23.84
CA MET A 26 -30.04 2.75 23.09
C MET A 26 -30.79 1.56 22.47
N THR A 27 -31.66 0.88 23.22
CA THR A 27 -32.44 -0.25 22.69
C THR A 27 -33.37 0.19 21.56
N HIS A 28 -34.11 1.29 21.73
CA HIS A 28 -35.00 1.79 20.68
C HIS A 28 -34.24 2.23 19.43
N THR A 29 -33.16 3.00 19.60
CA THR A 29 -32.34 3.53 18.49
C THR A 29 -31.75 2.42 17.63
N PHE A 30 -31.21 1.38 18.27
CA PHE A 30 -30.49 0.31 17.55
C PHE A 30 -31.37 -0.88 17.16
N SER A 31 -32.64 -0.92 17.57
CA SER A 31 -33.53 -2.06 17.30
C SER A 31 -33.64 -2.38 15.81
N ARG A 32 -33.93 -1.36 14.97
CA ARG A 32 -34.05 -1.48 13.51
C ARG A 32 -32.73 -1.81 12.82
N CYS A 33 -31.59 -1.45 13.42
CA CYS A 33 -30.28 -1.77 12.85
C CYS A 33 -29.85 -3.22 13.12
N VAL A 34 -30.36 -3.81 14.21
CA VAL A 34 -30.06 -5.19 14.61
C VAL A 34 -31.04 -6.16 13.95
N LEU A 35 -32.31 -5.79 13.91
CA LEU A 35 -33.37 -6.56 13.29
C LEU A 35 -33.97 -5.78 12.13
N CYS A 36 -33.67 -6.25 10.92
CA CYS A 36 -34.21 -5.70 9.69
C CYS A 36 -35.26 -6.66 9.12
N CYS A 37 -36.34 -6.11 8.57
CA CYS A 37 -37.27 -6.83 7.71
C CYS A 37 -37.03 -6.44 6.25
N ALA A 38 -37.48 -7.28 5.32
CA ALA A 38 -37.42 -6.97 3.89
C ALA A 38 -38.31 -5.76 3.56
N GLU A 39 -39.48 -5.68 4.19
CA GLU A 39 -40.36 -4.52 4.16
C GLU A 39 -40.49 -3.93 5.58
N GLU A 40 -40.42 -2.61 5.70
CA GLU A 40 -40.48 -1.90 6.99
C GLU A 40 -41.84 -2.11 7.72
N VAL A 41 -42.91 -2.38 6.98
CA VAL A 41 -44.25 -2.62 7.55
C VAL A 41 -44.36 -3.94 8.30
N ASP A 42 -43.47 -4.89 8.02
CA ASP A 42 -43.46 -6.21 8.66
C ASP A 42 -42.69 -6.22 9.98
N LEU A 43 -41.98 -5.13 10.31
CA LEU A 43 -41.18 -5.07 11.52
C LEU A 43 -42.07 -4.78 12.73
N ASP A 44 -42.23 -5.78 13.60
CA ASP A 44 -42.80 -5.58 14.93
C ASP A 44 -41.77 -4.88 15.84
N GLU A 45 -41.94 -3.57 16.01
CA GLU A 45 -41.04 -2.75 16.83
C GLU A 45 -40.98 -3.19 18.30
N LEU A 46 -42.09 -3.69 18.86
CA LEU A 46 -42.13 -4.16 20.26
C LEU A 46 -41.34 -5.46 20.42
N LEU A 47 -41.50 -6.38 19.47
CA LEU A 47 -40.73 -7.62 19.44
C LEU A 47 -39.25 -7.33 19.22
N ALA A 48 -38.93 -6.40 18.31
CA ALA A 48 -37.56 -6.03 18.00
C ALA A 48 -36.83 -5.44 19.22
N VAL A 49 -37.47 -4.49 19.91
CA VAL A 49 -36.95 -3.91 21.16
C VAL A 49 -36.79 -4.98 22.25
N ARG A 50 -37.72 -5.92 22.35
CA ARG A 50 -37.66 -7.02 23.33
C ARG A 50 -36.49 -7.95 23.04
N LEU A 51 -36.29 -8.35 21.78
CA LEU A 51 -35.18 -9.23 21.40
C LEU A 51 -33.83 -8.53 21.59
N VAL A 52 -33.72 -7.26 21.19
CA VAL A 52 -32.48 -6.48 21.36
C VAL A 52 -32.15 -6.31 22.85
N SER A 53 -33.15 -6.08 23.70
CA SER A 53 -32.95 -6.06 25.16
C SER A 53 -32.42 -7.39 25.68
N PHE A 54 -33.02 -8.51 25.26
CA PHE A 54 -32.55 -9.85 25.62
C PHE A 54 -31.12 -10.10 25.16
N LEU A 55 -30.79 -9.74 23.91
CA LEU A 55 -29.44 -9.86 23.38
C LEU A 55 -28.43 -8.98 24.13
N MET A 56 -28.83 -7.82 24.63
CA MET A 56 -27.96 -6.98 25.48
C MET A 56 -27.69 -7.63 26.82
N ASP A 57 -28.71 -8.23 27.45
CA ASP A 57 -28.60 -8.81 28.79
C ASP A 57 -27.81 -10.12 28.79
N HIS A 58 -27.95 -10.92 27.74
CA HIS A 58 -27.35 -12.25 27.62
C HIS A 58 -26.19 -12.31 26.61
N HIS A 59 -25.65 -11.18 26.17
CA HIS A 59 -24.62 -11.15 25.12
C HIS A 59 -23.38 -11.98 25.47
N GLN A 60 -23.00 -12.06 26.75
CA GLN A 60 -21.80 -12.79 27.18
C GLN A 60 -21.96 -14.30 27.01
N GLU A 61 -23.17 -14.82 27.23
CA GLU A 61 -23.49 -16.23 27.08
C GLU A 61 -23.75 -16.58 25.61
N ILE A 62 -24.55 -15.77 24.91
CA ILE A 62 -24.96 -16.02 23.51
C ILE A 62 -23.76 -15.91 22.55
N LEU A 63 -22.90 -14.91 22.76
CA LEU A 63 -21.76 -14.64 21.88
C LEU A 63 -20.45 -15.23 22.43
N GLN A 64 -20.52 -16.07 23.46
CA GLN A 64 -19.34 -16.74 23.99
C GLN A 64 -18.73 -17.64 22.92
N VAL A 65 -17.41 -17.56 22.74
CA VAL A 65 -16.70 -18.50 21.85
C VAL A 65 -16.74 -19.89 22.48
N PRO A 66 -17.28 -20.91 21.79
CA PRO A 66 -17.32 -22.27 22.32
C PRO A 66 -15.92 -22.81 22.67
N SER A 67 -15.81 -23.52 23.79
CA SER A 67 -14.53 -24.04 24.29
C SER A 67 -13.81 -24.94 23.27
N TYR A 68 -14.54 -25.76 22.52
CA TYR A 68 -13.97 -26.62 21.49
C TYR A 68 -13.25 -25.82 20.39
N SER A 69 -13.74 -24.63 20.04
CA SER A 69 -13.13 -23.77 19.03
C SER A 69 -11.83 -23.18 19.56
N GLN A 70 -11.82 -22.75 20.82
CA GLN A 70 -10.61 -22.25 21.48
C GLN A 70 -9.53 -23.34 21.55
N THR A 71 -9.91 -24.55 21.98
CA THR A 71 -8.99 -25.70 22.06
C THR A 71 -8.47 -26.11 20.68
N ALA A 72 -9.29 -26.06 19.63
CA ALA A 72 -8.86 -26.37 18.27
C ALA A 72 -7.81 -25.35 17.77
N VAL A 73 -8.05 -24.06 17.98
CA VAL A 73 -7.12 -22.98 17.64
C VAL A 73 -5.82 -23.11 18.44
N GLU A 74 -5.91 -23.39 19.73
CA GLU A 74 -4.74 -23.54 20.60
C GLU A 74 -3.88 -24.74 20.19
N LYS A 75 -4.50 -25.89 19.91
CA LYS A 75 -3.79 -27.07 19.36
C LYS A 75 -3.09 -26.76 18.04
N GLN A 76 -3.76 -26.05 17.14
CA GLN A 76 -3.16 -25.66 15.87
C GLN A 76 -1.97 -24.72 16.09
N LEU A 77 -2.11 -23.71 16.97
CA LEU A 77 -1.03 -22.80 17.32
C LEU A 77 0.15 -23.53 17.96
N ASP A 78 -0.11 -24.53 18.78
CA ASP A 78 0.90 -25.40 19.38
C ASP A 78 1.64 -26.25 18.34
N CYS A 79 0.93 -26.83 17.37
CA CYS A 79 1.53 -27.52 16.24
C CYS A 79 2.45 -26.60 15.45
N LEU A 80 2.01 -25.37 15.18
CA LEU A 80 2.81 -24.35 14.48
C LEU A 80 4.06 -23.96 15.27
N LYS A 81 3.91 -23.66 16.57
CA LYS A 81 5.04 -23.31 17.47
C LYS A 81 6.07 -24.43 17.58
N LYS A 82 5.61 -25.68 17.59
CA LYS A 82 6.46 -26.89 17.71
C LYS A 82 7.04 -27.34 16.37
N GLY A 83 6.82 -26.61 15.26
CA GLY A 83 7.29 -26.98 13.93
C GLY A 83 6.69 -28.29 13.40
N ARG A 84 5.58 -28.75 13.98
CA ARG A 84 4.91 -30.01 13.62
C ARG A 84 3.79 -29.72 12.62
N ILE A 85 4.17 -29.45 11.37
CA ILE A 85 3.24 -29.49 10.24
C ILE A 85 3.55 -30.78 9.46
N THR A 86 2.98 -31.89 9.90
CA THR A 86 2.77 -33.04 9.01
C THR A 86 1.35 -32.93 8.49
N SER A 87 1.18 -32.27 7.34
CA SER A 87 -0.03 -32.43 6.54
C SER A 87 -0.07 -33.88 6.06
N PRO A 88 -1.10 -34.69 6.41
CA PRO A 88 -1.27 -35.98 5.79
C PRO A 88 -1.92 -35.73 4.42
N GLY A 89 -1.15 -35.92 3.34
CA GLY A 89 -1.74 -36.19 2.03
C GLY A 89 -1.57 -35.16 0.91
N ASP A 90 -0.58 -34.27 0.96
CA ASP A 90 -0.10 -33.67 -0.29
C ASP A 90 1.40 -33.36 -0.20
N GLY A 91 2.16 -33.76 -1.22
CA GLY A 91 3.62 -33.58 -1.33
C GLY A 91 4.02 -32.11 -1.57
N LEU A 92 3.09 -31.18 -1.36
CA LEU A 92 3.33 -29.77 -1.34
C LEU A 92 3.32 -29.32 0.12
N THR A 93 4.53 -29.25 0.68
CA THR A 93 4.82 -28.38 1.83
C THR A 93 4.40 -26.98 1.43
N VAL A 94 3.13 -26.62 1.65
CA VAL A 94 2.70 -25.23 1.58
C VAL A 94 3.55 -24.52 2.61
N PRO A 95 4.47 -23.61 2.22
CA PRO A 95 5.16 -22.79 3.18
C PRO A 95 4.07 -21.97 3.86
N LEU A 96 3.70 -22.42 5.06
CA LEU A 96 3.28 -21.65 6.21
C LEU A 96 2.67 -20.33 5.76
N LEU A 97 1.35 -20.32 5.50
CA LEU A 97 0.50 -19.14 5.26
C LEU A 97 1.35 -17.87 5.22
N THR A 98 2.05 -17.69 4.10
CA THR A 98 2.95 -16.56 3.94
C THR A 98 2.00 -15.43 3.62
N TYR A 99 1.32 -14.91 4.64
CA TYR A 99 0.70 -13.61 4.54
C TYR A 99 1.84 -12.67 4.18
N SER A 100 1.87 -12.29 2.91
CA SER A 100 2.73 -11.25 2.38
C SER A 100 2.22 -9.91 2.91
N TYR A 101 2.39 -9.70 4.21
CA TYR A 101 2.15 -8.40 4.78
C TYR A 101 3.32 -7.50 4.36
N CYS A 102 3.02 -6.34 3.80
CA CYS A 102 4.04 -5.34 3.54
C CYS A 102 4.66 -4.94 4.88
N LYS A 103 5.95 -5.23 5.07
CA LYS A 103 6.69 -4.69 6.21
C LYS A 103 6.65 -3.17 6.09
N GLN A 104 6.16 -2.49 7.13
CA GLN A 104 6.20 -1.03 7.17
C GLN A 104 7.67 -0.59 7.16
N ILE A 105 8.05 0.16 6.14
CA ILE A 105 9.36 0.80 6.05
C ILE A 105 9.31 2.16 6.74
N SER A 106 10.44 2.60 7.27
CA SER A 106 10.56 3.94 7.84
C SER A 106 10.43 5.02 6.76
N ALA A 107 10.15 6.27 7.18
CA ALA A 107 10.13 7.41 6.25
C ALA A 107 11.50 7.60 5.56
N GLN A 108 12.59 7.37 6.30
CA GLN A 108 13.95 7.43 5.77
C GLN A 108 14.19 6.34 4.69
N GLU A 109 13.80 5.10 4.96
CA GLU A 109 13.92 4.00 3.98
C GLU A 109 13.05 4.24 2.74
N CYS A 110 11.88 4.87 2.91
CA CYS A 110 11.01 5.27 1.80
C CYS A 110 11.70 6.31 0.90
N ASP A 111 12.28 7.35 1.50
CA ASP A 111 13.00 8.39 0.78
C ASP A 111 14.25 7.83 0.08
N GLU A 112 15.02 6.98 0.75
CA GLU A 112 16.16 6.29 0.15
C GLU A 112 15.71 5.43 -1.05
N GLN A 113 14.70 4.59 -0.88
CA GLN A 113 14.23 3.71 -1.94
C GLN A 113 13.64 4.48 -3.13
N ASN A 114 12.91 5.57 -2.86
CA ASN A 114 12.41 6.48 -3.87
C ASN A 114 13.57 7.12 -4.65
N VAL A 115 14.60 7.62 -3.95
CA VAL A 115 15.80 8.20 -4.57
C VAL A 115 16.56 7.18 -5.41
N PHE A 116 16.74 5.95 -4.93
CA PHE A 116 17.54 4.94 -5.63
C PHE A 116 16.85 4.35 -6.87
N THR A 117 15.58 3.95 -6.78
CA THR A 117 14.91 3.27 -7.91
C THR A 117 14.34 4.25 -8.93
N SER A 118 13.70 5.34 -8.50
CA SER A 118 13.09 6.28 -9.43
C SER A 118 14.13 7.16 -10.13
N GLN A 119 15.14 7.68 -9.41
CA GLN A 119 16.14 8.54 -10.07
C GLN A 119 17.05 7.76 -11.01
N ALA A 120 17.36 6.50 -10.72
CA ALA A 120 18.15 5.67 -11.63
C ALA A 120 17.41 5.45 -12.96
N ALA A 121 16.12 5.10 -12.90
CA ALA A 121 15.29 4.94 -14.10
C ALA A 121 15.13 6.27 -14.88
N ILE A 122 14.98 7.39 -14.17
CA ILE A 122 14.90 8.72 -14.79
C ILE A 122 16.23 9.13 -15.44
N ALA A 123 17.37 8.82 -14.82
CA ALA A 123 18.69 9.05 -15.40
C ALA A 123 18.93 8.15 -16.63
N GLU A 124 18.46 6.90 -16.60
CA GLU A 124 18.50 6.01 -17.75
C GLU A 124 17.64 6.53 -18.91
N LEU A 125 16.46 7.10 -18.62
CA LEU A 125 15.62 7.75 -19.63
C LEU A 125 16.36 8.91 -20.30
N LEU A 126 17.10 9.74 -19.54
CA LEU A 126 17.93 10.80 -20.10
C LEU A 126 19.00 10.24 -21.05
N GLU A 127 19.71 9.19 -20.62
CA GLU A 127 20.71 8.51 -21.45
C GLU A 127 20.12 7.93 -22.73
N ASN A 128 18.92 7.33 -22.64
CA ASN A 128 18.22 6.78 -23.79
C ASN A 128 17.82 7.87 -24.78
N ILE A 129 17.35 9.04 -24.31
CA ILE A 129 17.07 10.19 -25.19
C ILE A 129 18.35 10.67 -25.88
N ILE A 130 19.49 10.68 -25.19
CA ILE A 130 20.79 11.13 -25.72
C ILE A 130 21.37 10.12 -26.73
N LYS A 131 21.34 8.82 -26.42
CA LYS A 131 21.94 7.76 -27.27
C LYS A 131 21.08 7.39 -28.47
N ASN A 132 19.80 7.72 -28.45
CA ASN A 132 18.88 7.40 -29.54
C ASN A 132 19.28 8.16 -30.83
N LYS A 133 19.68 7.39 -31.85
CA LYS A 133 20.09 7.88 -33.19
C LYS A 133 18.93 7.99 -34.18
N SER A 134 17.75 7.43 -33.87
CA SER A 134 16.58 7.49 -34.74
C SER A 134 15.72 8.73 -34.49
N LEU A 135 15.95 9.46 -33.40
CA LEU A 135 15.26 10.71 -33.10
C LEU A 135 15.82 11.89 -33.93
N PRO A 136 14.98 12.65 -34.64
CA PRO A 136 15.39 13.88 -35.29
C PRO A 136 15.97 14.88 -34.27
N LEU A 137 17.02 15.61 -34.64
CA LEU A 137 17.70 16.57 -33.75
C LEU A 137 16.75 17.61 -33.13
N LYS A 138 15.74 18.05 -33.89
CA LYS A 138 14.71 18.99 -33.42
C LYS A 138 13.87 18.40 -32.28
N GLU A 139 13.48 17.13 -32.39
CA GLU A 139 12.69 16.46 -31.36
C GLU A 139 13.52 16.10 -30.14
N LYS A 140 14.78 15.69 -30.36
CA LYS A 140 15.75 15.41 -29.29
C LYS A 140 15.99 16.65 -28.42
N ARG A 141 16.16 17.83 -29.05
CA ARG A 141 16.23 19.12 -28.34
C ARG A 141 14.96 19.42 -27.55
N ARG A 142 13.77 19.17 -28.12
CA ARG A 142 12.48 19.40 -27.42
C ARG A 142 12.35 18.51 -26.18
N LYS A 143 12.66 17.21 -26.31
CA LYS A 143 12.60 16.24 -25.21
C LYS A 143 13.62 16.56 -24.12
N LEU A 144 14.84 16.99 -24.48
CA LEU A 144 15.86 17.40 -23.50
C LEU A 144 15.45 18.67 -22.73
N LYS A 145 14.87 19.67 -23.40
CA LYS A 145 14.32 20.86 -22.73
C LYS A 145 13.16 20.53 -21.79
N GLN A 146 12.29 19.61 -22.19
CA GLN A 146 11.21 19.13 -21.34
C GLN A 146 11.77 18.39 -20.11
N PHE A 147 12.74 17.50 -20.33
CA PHE A 147 13.42 16.78 -19.25
C PHE A 147 14.12 17.74 -18.27
N GLN A 148 14.79 18.77 -18.78
CA GLN A 148 15.43 19.79 -17.94
C GLN A 148 14.42 20.54 -17.06
N LYS A 149 13.20 20.79 -17.57
CA LYS A 149 12.13 21.44 -16.81
C LYS A 149 11.55 20.53 -15.72
N GLU A 150 11.34 19.26 -16.03
CA GLU A 150 10.68 18.30 -15.12
C GLU A 150 11.67 17.69 -14.11
N GLN A 151 12.95 17.54 -14.48
CA GLN A 151 13.99 16.85 -13.69
C GLN A 151 15.33 17.62 -13.67
N PRO A 152 15.35 18.86 -13.16
CA PRO A 152 16.50 19.77 -13.26
C PRO A 152 17.75 19.26 -12.52
N LEU A 153 17.60 18.56 -11.40
CA LEU A 153 18.72 18.05 -10.60
C LEU A 153 19.48 16.94 -11.34
N ILE A 154 18.76 16.01 -11.96
CA ILE A 154 19.34 14.91 -12.75
C ILE A 154 20.01 15.47 -14.01
N TYR A 155 19.38 16.45 -14.67
CA TYR A 155 19.96 17.12 -15.83
C TYR A 155 21.28 17.84 -15.49
N LYS A 156 21.32 18.62 -14.40
CA LYS A 156 22.54 19.31 -13.93
C LYS A 156 23.65 18.33 -13.53
N LYS A 157 23.31 17.20 -12.93
CA LYS A 157 24.28 16.14 -12.60
C LYS A 157 24.92 15.55 -13.87
N ARG A 158 24.16 15.46 -14.97
CA ARG A 158 24.66 14.93 -16.24
C ARG A 158 25.41 15.97 -17.08
N PHE A 159 24.98 17.23 -17.03
CA PHE A 159 25.62 18.37 -17.70
C PHE A 159 26.03 19.44 -16.68
N PRO A 160 27.13 19.25 -15.95
CA PRO A 160 27.62 20.24 -14.99
C PRO A 160 28.15 21.50 -15.66
N THR A 161 28.60 21.38 -16.92
CA THR A 161 29.21 22.46 -17.71
C THR A 161 28.52 22.61 -19.07
N THR A 162 28.40 23.85 -19.55
CA THR A 162 27.75 24.21 -20.83
C THR A 162 28.41 23.56 -22.05
N GLU A 163 29.70 23.20 -21.94
CA GLU A 163 30.47 22.51 -22.98
C GLU A 163 29.99 21.06 -23.20
N SER A 164 29.63 20.36 -22.12
CA SER A 164 29.12 18.97 -22.19
C SER A 164 27.76 18.87 -22.89
N GLU A 165 26.95 19.93 -22.82
CA GLU A 165 25.67 20.05 -23.51
C GLU A 165 25.85 20.38 -25.01
N ALA A 166 26.81 21.24 -25.34
CA ALA A 166 27.13 21.61 -26.72
C ALA A 166 27.68 20.44 -27.55
N ALA A 167 28.42 19.52 -26.94
CA ALA A 167 28.96 18.32 -27.59
C ALA A 167 27.86 17.41 -28.16
N LEU A 168 26.64 17.41 -27.58
CA LEU A 168 25.54 16.53 -28.00
C LEU A 168 24.83 16.95 -29.30
N PHE A 169 24.98 18.20 -29.70
CA PHE A 169 24.34 18.75 -30.89
C PHE A 169 25.33 19.18 -31.97
N SER A 170 26.60 18.86 -31.77
CA SER A 170 27.67 19.16 -32.71
C SER A 170 27.86 17.97 -33.67
N ASP A 171 27.07 17.89 -34.74
CA ASP A 171 27.26 16.90 -35.82
C ASP A 171 27.51 17.59 -37.18
N LYS A 172 28.83 17.72 -37.49
CA LYS A 172 29.58 17.86 -38.77
C LYS A 172 29.58 19.12 -39.66
N LEU A 173 30.82 19.49 -40.04
CA LEU A 173 31.33 19.69 -41.43
C LEU A 173 32.84 19.26 -41.49
N PRO A 174 33.42 18.93 -42.66
CA PRO A 174 34.14 17.67 -42.93
C PRO A 174 35.66 17.79 -43.14
N GLN A 175 36.32 16.63 -43.20
CA GLN A 175 37.75 16.39 -43.49
C GLN A 175 38.26 17.02 -44.80
N THR A 176 39.47 17.61 -44.76
CA THR A 176 40.64 17.42 -45.65
C THR A 176 41.80 18.23 -45.03
N ALA A 177 43.02 17.75 -44.83
CA ALA A 177 43.95 17.36 -45.88
C ALA A 177 45.08 16.42 -45.38
N SER A 178 45.56 15.66 -46.36
CA SER A 178 46.73 14.77 -46.41
C SER A 178 48.01 15.32 -45.76
N ALA A 179 48.76 14.45 -45.08
CA ALA A 179 50.22 14.43 -45.16
C ALA A 179 50.72 12.98 -44.98
N ASP A 180 51.58 12.60 -45.93
CA ASP A 180 52.01 11.26 -46.28
C ASP A 180 52.81 10.48 -45.22
N PHE A 181 52.72 9.16 -45.39
CA PHE A 181 53.57 8.14 -44.79
C PHE A 181 54.88 8.00 -45.59
N LYS A 182 56.05 7.95 -44.92
CA LYS A 182 57.34 7.25 -45.22
C LYS A 182 58.48 8.02 -44.51
N LYS A 183 59.48 7.42 -43.86
CA LYS A 183 60.02 6.06 -43.87
C LYS A 183 60.96 5.89 -42.66
N THR A 184 61.01 4.68 -42.14
CA THR A 184 62.08 4.11 -41.30
C THR A 184 63.41 4.03 -42.06
N LYS A 185 64.53 4.51 -41.46
CA LYS A 185 65.83 3.82 -41.37
C LYS A 185 66.89 4.73 -40.72
N ALA A 186 67.51 4.28 -39.63
CA ALA A 186 68.90 4.58 -39.31
C ALA A 186 69.43 3.48 -38.37
N LEU A 187 70.26 2.61 -38.94
CA LEU A 187 71.51 2.20 -38.29
C LEU A 187 72.49 3.36 -38.47
#